data_AF-A0A4Z2HAL4-F1
#
_entry.id   AF-A0A4Z2HAL4-F1
#
_cell.length_a   1.000
_cell.length_b   1.000
_cell.length_c   1.000
_cell.angle_alpha   90.00
_cell.angle_beta   90.00
_cell.angle_gamma   90.00
#
_symmetry.space_group_name_H-M   'P 1'
#
loop_
_entity.id
_entity.type
_entity.pdbx_description
1 polymer ?
#
loop_
_entity_poly.entity_id
_entity_poly.type
_entity_poly.pdbx_seq_one_letter_code
_entity_poly.pdbx_strand_id
1 'polypeptide(L)'
;MSQANPVPRSTDSDGNRRVPLDRTQTRVEPVDAWKMDINPYGTGFNVREQEPTARAPELVSQGDPNCMVDLAFLMDGSWSIGKRRFKIQKDFLSEVAQVINVGVAGPMMGVIQYGDDPVTEISLRSYSNSREVKSAVEKIGQKGGLSNVGKALSYINTHYFSDANGNRGGAPNVAVVLVDGWPTDKVEEASRLARESGINIFFVTIEGPDDNEKQNLVEVNFVDKAVCRTNGFYSMPVTSWFALRKAVQPLVKRVCDTDRLLCSKTCLNANDIAFVIDGSSSVGTGNFRTVLQFVANITQEFEISDTDTRVGAVQYTYEQRLEFGFGQYNHKAELLNAIKRVSYWSGGTSTGAAITFAAEKLFSKSKPNKRKIMIVITDGRSYDDVRVPALAVQRQGVIAYSIGIAWAAQDELEYIATDPDKEHSFFVDEFDNLYKFVPKIIHNICQEFNSQPRN
;
A
#
# COMPACT_ATOMS: atom_id res chain seq x y z
N MET A 1 -48.56 43.16 -4.32
CA MET A 1 -47.71 44.03 -5.16
C MET A 1 -46.72 43.10 -5.83
N SER A 2 -46.99 42.57 -7.03
CA SER A 2 -46.98 43.23 -8.37
C SER A 2 -45.57 43.33 -8.95
N GLN A 3 -45.31 42.96 -10.22
CA GLN A 3 -46.10 42.16 -11.17
C GLN A 3 -45.22 41.75 -12.38
N ALA A 4 -45.51 40.57 -12.95
CA ALA A 4 -45.61 40.25 -14.38
C ALA A 4 -44.39 40.21 -15.35
N ASN A 5 -44.41 39.12 -16.16
CA ASN A 5 -43.66 38.85 -17.41
C ASN A 5 -44.12 39.75 -18.59
N PRO A 6 -43.36 39.86 -19.70
CA PRO A 6 -43.58 38.96 -20.87
C PRO A 6 -42.34 38.58 -21.71
N VAL A 7 -42.51 37.53 -22.53
CA VAL A 7 -41.62 37.11 -23.65
C VAL A 7 -42.17 37.70 -24.97
N PRO A 8 -41.38 37.87 -26.06
CA PRO A 8 -41.58 36.99 -27.24
C PRO A 8 -40.35 36.73 -28.17
N ARG A 9 -40.45 35.65 -28.97
CA ARG A 9 -40.03 35.44 -30.40
C ARG A 9 -38.68 35.99 -30.91
N SER A 10 -37.74 35.19 -31.46
CA SER A 10 -37.74 34.26 -32.63
C SER A 10 -37.52 34.91 -34.01
N THR A 11 -36.50 34.46 -34.75
CA THR A 11 -36.33 34.64 -36.20
C THR A 11 -35.87 33.32 -36.85
N ASP A 12 -36.68 32.78 -37.75
CA ASP A 12 -36.38 31.64 -38.64
C ASP A 12 -36.07 32.13 -40.07
N SER A 13 -35.12 31.48 -40.75
CA SER A 13 -35.02 31.26 -42.22
C SER A 13 -33.69 30.55 -42.49
N ASP A 14 -33.53 29.50 -43.30
CA ASP A 14 -34.38 28.68 -44.19
C ASP A 14 -33.88 27.21 -44.02
N GLY A 15 -34.47 26.12 -44.50
CA GLY A 15 -35.50 25.87 -45.51
C GLY A 15 -35.31 24.42 -45.95
N ASN A 16 -36.32 23.58 -45.76
CA ASN A 16 -36.20 22.11 -45.88
C ASN A 16 -37.05 21.61 -47.05
N ARG A 17 -36.47 20.89 -48.04
CA ARG A 17 -36.97 19.60 -48.58
C ARG A 17 -36.47 19.17 -49.99
N ARG A 18 -36.14 17.86 -50.03
CA ARG A 18 -36.54 16.80 -51.01
C ARG A 18 -35.82 16.60 -52.36
N VAL A 19 -35.36 15.35 -52.47
CA VAL A 19 -35.01 14.52 -53.64
C VAL A 19 -36.24 14.24 -54.52
N PRO A 20 -36.06 13.91 -55.82
CA PRO A 20 -36.54 12.60 -56.29
C PRO A 20 -35.60 11.86 -57.30
N LEU A 21 -35.52 10.53 -57.13
CA LEU A 21 -35.68 9.41 -58.11
C LEU A 21 -35.20 9.56 -59.58
N ASP A 22 -34.83 8.52 -60.36
CA ASP A 22 -34.48 7.08 -60.19
C ASP A 22 -34.20 6.50 -61.61
N ARG A 23 -33.79 5.21 -61.70
CA ARG A 23 -33.69 4.29 -62.87
C ARG A 23 -32.30 4.15 -63.51
N THR A 24 -31.79 2.96 -63.82
CA THR A 24 -32.34 1.56 -63.79
C THR A 24 -31.15 0.56 -63.66
N GLN A 25 -31.17 -0.42 -62.73
CA GLN A 25 -31.52 -1.87 -62.91
C GLN A 25 -30.79 -2.58 -64.09
N THR A 26 -30.22 -3.80 -64.01
CA THR A 26 -30.60 -5.12 -63.39
C THR A 26 -29.35 -6.03 -63.17
N ARG A 27 -29.27 -7.17 -62.43
CA ARG A 27 -30.08 -7.89 -61.39
C ARG A 27 -29.27 -9.09 -60.81
N VAL A 28 -29.41 -9.36 -59.49
CA VAL A 28 -29.67 -10.70 -58.85
C VAL A 28 -28.56 -11.79 -58.72
N GLU A 29 -28.25 -12.15 -57.46
CA GLU A 29 -27.84 -13.49 -56.92
C GLU A 29 -29.12 -14.27 -56.45
N PRO A 30 -29.15 -15.56 -55.99
CA PRO A 30 -28.07 -16.33 -55.32
C PRO A 30 -28.08 -17.91 -55.36
N VAL A 31 -27.16 -18.49 -54.57
CA VAL A 31 -27.06 -19.87 -53.96
C VAL A 31 -26.79 -21.15 -54.80
N ASP A 32 -26.13 -22.08 -54.10
CA ASP A 32 -26.09 -23.56 -54.21
C ASP A 32 -25.08 -24.30 -55.13
N ALA A 33 -23.94 -24.64 -54.51
CA ALA A 33 -23.50 -26.00 -54.15
C ALA A 33 -23.25 -27.11 -55.21
N TRP A 34 -22.16 -27.87 -54.96
CA TRP A 34 -21.71 -29.12 -55.64
C TRP A 34 -21.18 -28.90 -57.09
N LYS A 35 -20.11 -29.55 -57.59
CA LYS A 35 -19.37 -30.77 -57.21
C LYS A 35 -17.91 -30.66 -57.71
N MET A 36 -16.98 -31.43 -57.13
CA MET A 36 -15.72 -31.77 -57.82
C MET A 36 -15.95 -32.92 -58.79
N ASP A 37 -15.31 -32.89 -59.96
CA ASP A 37 -15.36 -33.98 -60.94
C ASP A 37 -14.58 -35.22 -60.46
N ILE A 38 -15.18 -36.37 -60.72
CA ILE A 38 -14.68 -37.69 -60.32
C ILE A 38 -13.91 -38.29 -61.49
N ASN A 39 -12.67 -38.73 -61.24
CA ASN A 39 -12.00 -39.71 -62.09
C ASN A 39 -12.00 -41.08 -61.36
N PRO A 40 -12.55 -42.16 -61.94
CA PRO A 40 -12.75 -43.44 -61.23
C PRO A 40 -11.50 -44.36 -61.25
N TYR A 41 -11.64 -45.56 -60.66
CA TYR A 41 -10.62 -46.60 -60.40
C TYR A 41 -9.65 -46.17 -59.26
N GLY A 42 -9.73 -46.66 -58.01
CA GLY A 42 -9.77 -48.07 -57.54
C GLY A 42 -8.35 -48.46 -57.06
N THR A 43 -8.08 -49.08 -55.90
CA THR A 43 -8.90 -49.81 -54.93
C THR A 43 -8.20 -49.90 -53.54
N GLY A 44 -8.97 -50.08 -52.46
CA GLY A 44 -8.54 -50.71 -51.19
C GLY A 44 -7.71 -49.88 -50.18
N PHE A 45 -8.12 -49.89 -48.90
CA PHE A 45 -7.40 -50.51 -47.76
C PHE A 45 -7.90 -49.99 -46.39
N ASN A 46 -8.28 -50.95 -45.52
CA ASN A 46 -8.58 -50.91 -44.09
C ASN A 46 -8.55 -49.57 -43.31
N VAL A 47 -9.70 -49.23 -42.71
CA VAL A 47 -9.77 -48.35 -41.54
C VAL A 47 -9.14 -49.09 -40.35
N ARG A 48 -8.12 -48.48 -39.73
CA ARG A 48 -7.58 -48.88 -38.44
C ARG A 48 -7.95 -47.80 -37.43
N GLU A 49 -8.68 -48.16 -36.38
CA GLU A 49 -9.04 -47.21 -35.32
C GLU A 49 -7.78 -46.60 -34.71
N GLN A 50 -7.76 -45.27 -34.54
CA GLN A 50 -6.69 -44.56 -33.86
C GLN A 50 -6.96 -44.57 -32.35
N GLU A 51 -5.98 -45.00 -31.57
CA GLU A 51 -6.05 -44.92 -30.11
C GLU A 51 -6.16 -43.46 -29.63
N PRO A 52 -6.79 -43.18 -28.48
CA PRO A 52 -6.96 -41.82 -27.99
C PRO A 52 -5.61 -41.22 -27.61
N THR A 53 -5.25 -40.11 -28.24
CA THR A 53 -4.04 -39.36 -27.87
C THR A 53 -4.15 -38.83 -26.44
N ALA A 54 -3.17 -39.19 -25.60
CA ALA A 54 -3.09 -38.71 -24.22
C ALA A 54 -3.00 -37.17 -24.20
N ARG A 55 -3.92 -36.51 -23.49
CA ARG A 55 -3.87 -35.06 -23.30
C ARG A 55 -2.65 -34.72 -22.46
N ALA A 56 -1.85 -33.76 -22.90
CA ALA A 56 -0.78 -33.18 -22.09
C ALA A 56 -1.38 -32.62 -20.78
N PRO A 57 -0.67 -32.71 -19.63
CA PRO A 57 -1.12 -32.09 -18.40
C PRO A 57 -1.33 -30.59 -18.58
N GLU A 58 -2.48 -30.06 -18.15
CA GLU A 58 -2.68 -28.61 -18.08
C GLU A 58 -1.59 -27.99 -17.19
N LEU A 59 -0.87 -27.00 -17.71
CA LEU A 59 0.01 -26.16 -16.90
C LEU A 59 -0.81 -25.52 -15.78
N VAL A 60 -0.56 -25.95 -14.54
CA VAL A 60 -1.25 -25.39 -13.38
C VAL A 60 -0.78 -23.95 -13.21
N SER A 61 -1.71 -23.00 -13.30
CA SER A 61 -1.43 -21.59 -13.02
C SER A 61 -0.74 -21.44 -11.66
N GLN A 62 0.41 -20.76 -11.66
CA GLN A 62 1.19 -20.47 -10.44
C GLN A 62 0.84 -19.11 -9.82
N GLY A 63 -0.23 -18.48 -10.30
CA GLY A 63 -0.80 -17.23 -9.80
C GLY A 63 -0.63 -16.05 -10.75
N ASP A 64 -1.33 -14.94 -10.48
CA ASP A 64 -1.16 -13.69 -11.24
C ASP A 64 0.05 -12.89 -10.73
N PRO A 65 1.14 -12.76 -11.51
CA PRO A 65 2.34 -12.04 -11.08
C PRO A 65 2.11 -10.53 -10.90
N ASN A 66 1.01 -9.97 -11.44
CA ASN A 66 0.66 -8.56 -11.25
C ASN A 66 -0.04 -8.30 -9.90
N CYS A 67 -0.40 -9.34 -9.15
CA CYS A 67 -1.06 -9.25 -7.85
C CYS A 67 -0.27 -9.99 -6.77
N MET A 68 0.94 -9.49 -6.46
CA MET A 68 1.80 -10.10 -5.44
C MET A 68 1.45 -9.60 -4.03
N VAL A 69 0.46 -10.21 -3.40
CA VAL A 69 -0.02 -9.89 -2.04
C VAL A 69 -0.11 -11.13 -1.14
N ASP A 70 0.01 -10.93 0.16
CA ASP A 70 -0.14 -11.99 1.18
C ASP A 70 -1.46 -11.79 1.92
N LEU A 71 -2.45 -12.64 1.59
CA LEU A 71 -3.86 -12.45 1.92
C LEU A 71 -4.32 -13.41 3.02
N ALA A 72 -4.74 -12.85 4.16
CA ALA A 72 -5.36 -13.58 5.26
C ALA A 72 -6.85 -13.27 5.33
N PHE A 73 -7.71 -14.28 5.18
CA PHE A 73 -9.13 -14.13 5.47
C PHE A 73 -9.42 -14.45 6.94
N LEU A 74 -10.00 -13.48 7.65
CA LEU A 74 -10.65 -13.70 8.94
C LEU A 74 -12.12 -14.05 8.67
N MET A 75 -12.44 -15.34 8.68
CA MET A 75 -13.81 -15.82 8.50
C MET A 75 -14.51 -15.99 9.85
N ASP A 76 -15.76 -15.53 9.93
CA ASP A 76 -16.56 -15.64 11.15
C ASP A 76 -16.96 -17.11 11.36
N GLY A 77 -16.47 -17.72 12.44
CA GLY A 77 -16.80 -19.07 12.87
C GLY A 77 -17.86 -19.13 13.97
N SER A 78 -18.33 -17.98 14.47
CA SER A 78 -19.23 -17.84 15.63
C SER A 78 -20.59 -18.50 15.40
N TRP A 79 -21.36 -18.66 16.48
CA TRP A 79 -22.68 -19.31 16.38
C TRP A 79 -23.79 -18.41 15.80
N SER A 80 -23.63 -17.09 15.76
CA SER A 80 -24.67 -16.14 15.31
C SER A 80 -25.11 -16.40 13.86
N ILE A 81 -24.15 -16.67 12.97
CA ILE A 81 -24.40 -16.88 11.55
C ILE A 81 -25.01 -18.27 11.24
N GLY A 82 -24.74 -19.26 12.08
CA GLY A 82 -25.13 -20.66 11.87
C GLY A 82 -24.60 -21.32 10.58
N LYS A 83 -24.89 -22.63 10.45
CA LYS A 83 -24.25 -23.50 9.43
C LYS A 83 -24.52 -23.11 7.98
N ARG A 84 -25.67 -22.50 7.67
CA ARG A 84 -26.04 -22.10 6.29
C ARG A 84 -25.22 -20.91 5.81
N ARG A 85 -25.15 -19.83 6.61
CA ARG A 85 -24.35 -18.64 6.29
C ARG A 85 -22.85 -18.97 6.32
N PHE A 86 -22.40 -19.83 7.24
CA PHE A 86 -21.02 -20.35 7.25
C PHE A 86 -20.64 -21.06 5.93
N LYS A 87 -21.52 -21.88 5.33
CA LYS A 87 -21.26 -22.47 4.00
C LYS A 87 -21.14 -21.40 2.91
N ILE A 88 -21.96 -20.34 2.95
CA ILE A 88 -21.86 -19.21 2.01
C ILE A 88 -20.50 -18.49 2.13
N GLN A 89 -19.95 -18.31 3.34
CA GLN A 89 -18.57 -17.79 3.49
C GLN A 89 -17.55 -18.69 2.79
N LYS A 90 -17.61 -20.00 3.01
CA LYS A 90 -16.66 -20.95 2.37
C LYS A 90 -16.75 -20.93 0.85
N ASP A 91 -17.96 -20.77 0.31
CA ASP A 91 -18.17 -20.67 -1.13
C ASP A 91 -17.64 -19.34 -1.69
N PHE A 92 -17.81 -18.23 -0.96
CA PHE A 92 -17.21 -16.93 -1.27
C PHE A 92 -15.68 -16.99 -1.28
N LEU A 93 -15.05 -17.52 -0.21
CA LEU A 93 -13.60 -17.70 -0.13
C LEU A 93 -13.06 -18.56 -1.29
N SER A 94 -13.77 -19.64 -1.62
CA SER A 94 -13.43 -20.52 -2.75
C SER A 94 -13.52 -19.79 -4.09
N GLU A 95 -14.49 -18.89 -4.28
CA GLU A 95 -14.61 -18.09 -5.50
C GLU A 95 -13.54 -16.99 -5.57
N VAL A 96 -13.22 -16.31 -4.46
CA VAL A 96 -12.09 -15.37 -4.41
C VAL A 96 -10.78 -16.07 -4.76
N ALA A 97 -10.49 -17.23 -4.17
CA ALA A 97 -9.27 -17.98 -4.45
C ALA A 97 -9.08 -18.29 -5.95
N GLN A 98 -10.17 -18.60 -6.66
CA GLN A 98 -10.17 -18.84 -8.10
C GLN A 98 -10.03 -17.54 -8.91
N VAL A 99 -10.74 -16.47 -8.54
CA VAL A 99 -10.78 -15.20 -9.28
C VAL A 99 -9.48 -14.40 -9.12
N ILE A 100 -8.88 -14.39 -7.92
CA ILE A 100 -7.58 -13.75 -7.67
C ILE A 100 -6.41 -14.57 -8.25
N ASN A 101 -6.68 -15.79 -8.71
CA ASN A 101 -5.66 -16.73 -9.20
C ASN A 101 -4.56 -16.93 -8.15
N VAL A 102 -4.89 -17.54 -7.01
CA VAL A 102 -3.92 -17.85 -5.94
C VAL A 102 -2.82 -18.76 -6.46
N GLY A 103 -1.57 -18.41 -6.17
CA GLY A 103 -0.41 -19.27 -6.36
C GLY A 103 0.91 -18.61 -5.95
N VAL A 104 1.97 -19.43 -5.85
CA VAL A 104 3.28 -19.04 -5.27
C VAL A 104 3.99 -17.89 -6.01
N ALA A 105 3.73 -17.71 -7.30
CA ALA A 105 4.29 -16.65 -8.14
C ALA A 105 3.40 -15.38 -8.21
N GLY A 106 2.27 -15.37 -7.50
CA GLY A 106 1.31 -14.28 -7.47
C GLY A 106 0.75 -14.06 -6.06
N PRO A 107 -0.57 -14.02 -5.86
CA PRO A 107 -1.18 -13.83 -4.54
C PRO A 107 -1.15 -15.13 -3.74
N MET A 108 -0.68 -15.06 -2.49
CA MET A 108 -0.81 -16.16 -1.52
C MET A 108 -2.05 -15.92 -0.67
N MET A 109 -2.81 -16.98 -0.38
CA MET A 109 -4.05 -16.90 0.39
C MET A 109 -4.07 -17.96 1.49
N GLY A 110 -4.38 -17.53 2.71
CA GLY A 110 -4.76 -18.43 3.79
C GLY A 110 -5.96 -17.92 4.57
N VAL A 111 -6.39 -18.71 5.55
CA VAL A 111 -7.70 -18.62 6.17
C VAL A 111 -7.58 -18.90 7.66
N ILE A 112 -8.13 -17.99 8.45
CA ILE A 112 -8.21 -18.06 9.90
C ILE A 112 -9.68 -17.98 10.26
N GLN A 113 -10.15 -18.97 10.99
CA GLN A 113 -11.49 -18.96 11.55
C GLN A 113 -11.42 -18.32 12.94
N TYR A 114 -12.22 -17.28 13.17
CA TYR A 114 -12.33 -16.66 14.48
C TYR A 114 -13.66 -17.00 15.15
N GLY A 115 -13.67 -16.91 16.47
CA GLY A 115 -14.77 -17.35 17.33
C GLY A 115 -14.52 -16.81 18.73
N ASP A 116 -14.59 -17.68 19.74
CA ASP A 116 -14.05 -17.35 21.07
C ASP A 116 -12.54 -17.08 21.01
N ASP A 117 -11.79 -17.92 20.29
CA ASP A 117 -10.36 -17.76 20.01
C ASP A 117 -10.05 -18.08 18.52
N PRO A 118 -9.11 -17.36 17.87
CA PRO A 118 -8.80 -17.55 16.46
C PRO A 118 -7.92 -18.78 16.19
N VAL A 119 -8.21 -19.48 15.09
CA VAL A 119 -7.50 -20.69 14.64
C VAL A 119 -7.11 -20.57 13.18
N THR A 120 -5.83 -20.81 12.87
CA THR A 120 -5.35 -20.94 11.49
C THR A 120 -5.86 -22.25 10.89
N GLU A 121 -6.74 -22.16 9.90
CA GLU A 121 -7.24 -23.31 9.13
C GLU A 121 -6.36 -23.58 7.89
N ILE A 122 -5.81 -22.51 7.29
CA ILE A 122 -4.90 -22.55 6.13
C ILE A 122 -3.82 -21.48 6.33
N SER A 123 -2.55 -21.86 6.25
CA SER A 123 -1.41 -20.90 6.25
C SER A 123 -1.04 -20.47 4.82
N LEU A 124 -0.34 -19.34 4.66
CA LEU A 124 0.07 -18.82 3.33
C LEU A 124 0.92 -19.85 2.55
N ARG A 125 1.76 -20.63 3.25
CA ARG A 125 2.57 -21.71 2.66
C ARG A 125 1.83 -23.04 2.44
N SER A 126 0.57 -23.18 2.85
CA SER A 126 -0.12 -24.49 2.89
C SER A 126 -0.44 -25.07 1.51
N TYR A 127 -0.72 -24.22 0.52
CA TYR A 127 -1.20 -24.63 -0.80
C TYR A 127 -0.60 -23.78 -1.90
N SER A 128 -0.38 -24.40 -3.06
CA SER A 128 0.39 -23.80 -4.16
C SER A 128 -0.46 -23.18 -5.26
N ASN A 129 -1.77 -23.47 -5.28
CA ASN A 129 -2.70 -23.06 -6.32
C ASN A 129 -4.16 -22.98 -5.84
N SER A 130 -4.98 -22.28 -6.63
CA SER A 130 -6.40 -22.03 -6.34
C SER A 130 -7.27 -23.31 -6.17
N ARG A 131 -6.94 -24.40 -6.87
CA ARG A 131 -7.73 -25.66 -6.82
C ARG A 131 -7.53 -26.36 -5.47
N GLU A 132 -6.30 -26.36 -4.95
CA GLU A 132 -6.00 -26.87 -3.61
C GLU A 132 -6.65 -26.03 -2.52
N VAL A 133 -6.52 -24.70 -2.58
CA VAL A 133 -7.12 -23.77 -1.60
C VAL A 133 -8.63 -23.97 -1.52
N LYS A 134 -9.33 -24.00 -2.66
CA LYS A 134 -10.77 -24.34 -2.70
C LYS A 134 -11.08 -25.67 -2.01
N SER A 135 -10.33 -26.73 -2.37
CA SER A 135 -10.53 -28.09 -1.82
C SER A 135 -10.28 -28.17 -0.32
N ALA A 136 -9.44 -27.29 0.23
CA ALA A 136 -9.19 -27.15 1.66
C ALA A 136 -10.28 -26.32 2.35
N VAL A 137 -10.62 -25.15 1.79
CA VAL A 137 -11.70 -24.28 2.28
C VAL A 137 -13.00 -25.06 2.41
N GLU A 138 -13.39 -25.86 1.41
CA GLU A 138 -14.61 -26.67 1.46
C GLU A 138 -14.69 -27.60 2.69
N LYS A 139 -13.55 -28.08 3.20
CA LYS A 139 -13.44 -28.99 4.35
C LYS A 139 -13.48 -28.29 5.72
N ILE A 140 -13.29 -26.97 5.79
CA ILE A 140 -13.29 -26.23 7.06
C ILE A 140 -14.63 -26.42 7.79
N GLY A 141 -14.59 -26.78 9.07
CA GLY A 141 -15.76 -26.97 9.93
C GLY A 141 -15.97 -25.78 10.86
N GLN A 142 -17.22 -25.39 11.11
CA GLN A 142 -17.57 -24.27 12.00
C GLN A 142 -17.18 -24.58 13.45
N LYS A 143 -16.35 -23.73 14.07
CA LYS A 143 -15.85 -23.91 15.45
C LYS A 143 -16.81 -23.38 16.50
N GLY A 144 -17.46 -22.24 16.22
CA GLY A 144 -18.39 -21.59 17.13
C GLY A 144 -17.78 -20.56 18.06
N GLY A 145 -18.56 -20.19 19.07
CA GLY A 145 -18.24 -19.15 20.04
C GLY A 145 -18.87 -17.80 19.71
N LEU A 146 -18.32 -16.75 20.29
CA LEU A 146 -18.62 -15.34 20.04
C LEU A 146 -17.93 -14.82 18.75
N SER A 147 -18.21 -13.58 18.32
CA SER A 147 -17.61 -12.97 17.11
C SER A 147 -16.48 -11.98 17.51
N ASN A 148 -15.39 -12.52 18.09
CA ASN A 148 -14.28 -11.72 18.62
C ASN A 148 -13.29 -11.30 17.50
N VAL A 149 -13.64 -10.25 16.76
CA VAL A 149 -12.81 -9.69 15.68
C VAL A 149 -11.52 -9.07 16.22
N GLY A 150 -11.54 -8.44 17.39
CA GLY A 150 -10.38 -7.81 18.03
C GLY A 150 -9.29 -8.83 18.35
N LYS A 151 -9.65 -9.96 18.99
CA LYS A 151 -8.76 -11.11 19.17
C LYS A 151 -8.18 -11.61 17.85
N ALA A 152 -9.00 -11.73 16.80
CA ALA A 152 -8.56 -12.22 15.50
C ALA A 152 -7.54 -11.27 14.83
N LEU A 153 -7.76 -9.95 14.95
CA LEU A 153 -6.84 -8.92 14.47
C LEU A 153 -5.53 -8.89 15.29
N SER A 154 -5.59 -9.14 16.60
CA SER A 154 -4.40 -9.30 17.43
C SER A 154 -3.59 -10.55 17.04
N TYR A 155 -4.26 -11.67 16.75
CA TYR A 155 -3.63 -12.93 16.34
C TYR A 155 -2.93 -12.82 14.98
N ILE A 156 -3.52 -12.16 13.98
CA ILE A 156 -2.81 -11.97 12.70
C ILE A 156 -1.55 -11.14 12.84
N ASN A 157 -1.60 -10.15 13.71
CA ASN A 157 -0.50 -9.23 13.98
C ASN A 157 0.69 -9.91 14.66
N THR A 158 0.41 -10.80 15.61
CA THR A 158 1.41 -11.37 16.51
C THR A 158 1.88 -12.77 16.11
N HIS A 159 1.07 -13.52 15.36
CA HIS A 159 1.35 -14.93 15.03
C HIS A 159 1.28 -15.22 13.52
N TYR A 160 0.22 -14.76 12.84
CA TYR A 160 -0.06 -15.23 11.48
C TYR A 160 0.90 -14.71 10.42
N PHE A 161 1.13 -13.39 10.33
CA PHE A 161 2.00 -12.79 9.30
C PHE A 161 3.50 -12.94 9.64
N SER A 162 3.94 -14.17 9.83
CA SER A 162 5.31 -14.57 10.13
C SER A 162 5.86 -15.50 9.04
N ASP A 163 7.19 -15.53 8.88
CA ASP A 163 7.90 -16.41 7.94
C ASP A 163 7.52 -17.88 8.16
N ALA A 164 7.30 -18.26 9.42
CA ALA A 164 6.84 -19.59 9.82
C ALA A 164 5.52 -20.00 9.12
N ASN A 165 4.63 -19.06 8.83
CA ASN A 165 3.36 -19.33 8.12
C ASN A 165 3.43 -19.04 6.61
N GLY A 166 4.57 -18.56 6.10
CA GLY A 166 4.78 -18.24 4.69
C GLY A 166 4.54 -16.79 4.29
N ASN A 167 4.58 -15.84 5.24
CA ASN A 167 4.67 -14.40 4.88
C ASN A 167 5.97 -14.18 4.08
N ARG A 168 5.88 -13.48 2.94
CA ARG A 168 7.01 -13.18 2.06
C ARG A 168 7.75 -11.89 2.42
N GLY A 169 7.17 -11.03 3.25
CA GLY A 169 7.75 -9.77 3.71
C GLY A 169 7.84 -8.65 2.65
N GLY A 170 8.19 -8.99 1.41
CA GLY A 170 8.20 -8.10 0.24
C GLY A 170 6.85 -7.94 -0.46
N ALA A 171 5.83 -8.72 -0.08
CA ALA A 171 4.46 -8.58 -0.54
C ALA A 171 3.62 -7.81 0.50
N PRO A 172 2.66 -6.93 0.11
CA PRO A 172 1.76 -6.29 1.05
C PRO A 172 0.92 -7.30 1.83
N ASN A 173 0.92 -7.19 3.15
CA ASN A 173 0.04 -7.96 4.03
C ASN A 173 -1.38 -7.39 3.99
N VAL A 174 -2.36 -8.24 3.69
CA VAL A 174 -3.77 -7.87 3.58
C VAL A 174 -4.62 -8.82 4.42
N ALA A 175 -5.39 -8.25 5.35
CA ALA A 175 -6.39 -8.97 6.13
C ALA A 175 -7.79 -8.61 5.63
N VAL A 176 -8.60 -9.60 5.28
CA VAL A 176 -10.01 -9.38 4.91
C VAL A 176 -10.89 -10.02 5.97
N VAL A 177 -11.63 -9.17 6.70
CA VAL A 177 -12.55 -9.57 7.77
C VAL A 177 -13.94 -9.73 7.20
N LEU A 178 -14.51 -10.93 7.33
CA LEU A 178 -15.93 -11.19 7.09
C LEU A 178 -16.64 -11.11 8.44
N VAL A 179 -17.65 -10.25 8.57
CA VAL A 179 -18.42 -10.10 9.83
C VAL A 179 -19.91 -9.88 9.55
N ASP A 180 -20.77 -10.51 10.34
CA ASP A 180 -22.23 -10.40 10.32
C ASP A 180 -22.68 -9.60 11.55
N GLY A 181 -23.17 -8.38 11.34
CA GLY A 181 -23.53 -7.47 12.44
C GLY A 181 -22.35 -6.88 13.22
N TRP A 182 -22.45 -6.90 14.56
CA TRP A 182 -21.51 -6.24 15.49
C TRP A 182 -20.48 -7.23 16.10
N PRO A 183 -19.18 -6.88 16.17
CA PRO A 183 -18.19 -7.64 16.94
C PRO A 183 -18.52 -7.71 18.43
N THR A 184 -18.15 -8.82 19.07
CA THR A 184 -18.37 -9.06 20.51
C THR A 184 -17.21 -8.58 21.40
N ASP A 185 -16.16 -8.01 20.80
CA ASP A 185 -15.02 -7.41 21.48
C ASP A 185 -14.63 -6.05 20.84
N LYS A 186 -13.69 -5.35 21.48
CA LYS A 186 -13.16 -4.08 20.94
C LYS A 186 -12.15 -4.37 19.85
N VAL A 187 -12.28 -3.71 18.70
CA VAL A 187 -11.36 -3.87 17.57
C VAL A 187 -10.33 -2.74 17.51
N GLU A 188 -10.62 -1.55 18.04
CA GLU A 188 -9.81 -0.33 17.82
C GLU A 188 -8.31 -0.55 18.07
N GLU A 189 -7.95 -1.05 19.26
CA GLU A 189 -6.55 -1.22 19.66
C GLU A 189 -5.85 -2.34 18.89
N ALA A 190 -6.49 -3.50 18.73
CA ALA A 190 -5.95 -4.60 17.94
C ALA A 190 -5.74 -4.20 16.46
N SER A 191 -6.68 -3.43 15.91
CA SER A 191 -6.57 -2.88 14.56
C SER A 191 -5.50 -1.81 14.46
N ARG A 192 -5.34 -0.94 15.48
CA ARG A 192 -4.23 0.03 15.56
C ARG A 192 -2.89 -0.71 15.46
N LEU A 193 -2.67 -1.72 16.30
CA LEU A 193 -1.46 -2.53 16.30
C LEU A 193 -1.24 -3.27 14.97
N ALA A 194 -2.27 -3.89 14.40
CA ALA A 194 -2.17 -4.57 13.10
C ALA A 194 -1.80 -3.63 11.94
N ARG A 195 -2.45 -2.46 11.86
CA ARG A 195 -2.08 -1.41 10.88
C ARG A 195 -0.66 -0.89 11.13
N GLU A 196 -0.29 -0.68 12.39
CA GLU A 196 1.06 -0.29 12.79
C GLU A 196 2.13 -1.35 12.53
N SER A 197 1.77 -2.60 12.21
CA SER A 197 2.73 -3.62 11.76
C SER A 197 2.75 -3.80 10.24
N GLY A 198 1.93 -3.04 9.52
CA GLY A 198 1.88 -3.01 8.07
C GLY A 198 0.74 -3.80 7.42
N ILE A 199 -0.31 -4.14 8.17
CA ILE A 199 -1.43 -4.96 7.69
C ILE A 199 -2.56 -4.08 7.17
N ASN A 200 -2.98 -4.30 5.93
CA ASN A 200 -4.12 -3.62 5.31
C ASN A 200 -5.40 -4.35 5.66
N ILE A 201 -6.24 -3.74 6.51
CA ILE A 201 -7.48 -4.36 6.97
C ILE A 201 -8.64 -3.91 6.08
N PHE A 202 -9.27 -4.86 5.40
CA PHE A 202 -10.54 -4.71 4.71
C PHE A 202 -11.67 -5.32 5.55
N PHE A 203 -12.82 -4.65 5.61
CA PHE A 203 -14.04 -5.18 6.21
C PHE A 203 -15.09 -5.44 5.14
N VAL A 204 -15.55 -6.68 5.07
CA VAL A 204 -16.76 -7.10 4.34
C VAL A 204 -17.86 -7.32 5.37
N THR A 205 -18.68 -6.29 5.59
CA THR A 205 -19.81 -6.36 6.53
C THR A 205 -21.03 -6.93 5.79
N ILE A 206 -21.48 -8.12 6.17
CA ILE A 206 -22.68 -8.75 5.61
C ILE A 206 -23.86 -8.45 6.51
N GLU A 207 -25.02 -8.06 5.93
CA GLU A 207 -26.25 -7.74 6.68
C GLU A 207 -25.94 -6.80 7.86
N GLY A 208 -25.26 -5.70 7.51
CA GLY A 208 -24.54 -4.84 8.45
C GLY A 208 -25.34 -4.37 9.66
N PRO A 209 -24.63 -4.03 10.74
CA PRO A 209 -25.13 -3.89 12.11
C PRO A 209 -26.55 -3.30 12.25
N ASP A 210 -27.46 -4.07 12.86
CA ASP A 210 -28.84 -3.62 13.11
C ASP A 210 -28.88 -2.57 14.23
N ASP A 211 -29.71 -1.54 14.02
CA ASP A 211 -30.03 -0.50 14.98
C ASP A 211 -30.75 -1.04 16.22
N ASN A 212 -31.47 -2.17 16.09
CA ASN A 212 -32.11 -2.84 17.24
C ASN A 212 -31.09 -3.46 18.21
N GLU A 213 -29.89 -3.81 17.73
CA GLU A 213 -28.83 -4.41 18.54
C GLU A 213 -28.01 -3.36 19.33
N LYS A 214 -28.32 -2.06 19.15
CA LYS A 214 -27.62 -0.92 19.78
C LYS A 214 -27.51 -0.95 21.31
N GLN A 215 -28.31 -1.77 21.99
CA GLN A 215 -28.31 -1.85 23.45
C GLN A 215 -27.13 -2.64 24.04
N ASN A 216 -26.51 -3.55 23.27
CA ASN A 216 -25.43 -4.42 23.74
C ASN A 216 -24.08 -4.14 23.04
N LEU A 217 -23.87 -2.91 22.56
CA LEU A 217 -22.68 -2.57 21.77
C LEU A 217 -21.41 -2.47 22.61
N VAL A 218 -20.38 -3.19 22.16
CA VAL A 218 -19.03 -3.07 22.68
C VAL A 218 -18.29 -1.86 22.08
N GLU A 219 -18.50 -1.59 20.78
CA GLU A 219 -17.79 -0.56 20.04
C GLU A 219 -18.59 -0.02 18.84
N VAL A 220 -18.91 1.27 18.84
CA VAL A 220 -19.50 1.98 17.69
C VAL A 220 -18.44 2.33 16.64
N ASN A 221 -18.86 2.40 15.36
CA ASN A 221 -18.01 2.72 14.21
C ASN A 221 -16.74 1.86 14.10
N PHE A 222 -16.85 0.59 14.52
CA PHE A 222 -15.73 -0.36 14.61
C PHE A 222 -14.95 -0.49 13.30
N VAL A 223 -15.62 -0.45 12.14
CA VAL A 223 -14.99 -0.47 10.81
C VAL A 223 -14.10 0.76 10.60
N ASP A 224 -14.62 1.96 10.83
CA ASP A 224 -13.88 3.22 10.63
C ASP A 224 -12.68 3.33 11.58
N LYS A 225 -12.86 2.83 12.81
CA LYS A 225 -11.77 2.69 13.79
C LYS A 225 -10.70 1.68 13.37
N ALA A 226 -11.02 0.71 12.52
CA ALA A 226 -10.16 -0.42 12.19
C ALA A 226 -9.46 -0.35 10.82
N VAL A 227 -10.06 0.29 9.81
CA VAL A 227 -9.49 0.39 8.45
C VAL A 227 -8.35 1.41 8.31
N CYS A 228 -7.61 1.38 7.20
CA CYS A 228 -6.48 2.30 6.95
C CYS A 228 -6.91 3.76 6.77
N ARG A 229 -7.96 4.00 5.97
CA ARG A 229 -8.56 5.32 5.74
C ARG A 229 -10.07 5.17 5.54
N THR A 230 -10.84 6.12 6.05
CA THR A 230 -12.31 6.17 5.97
C THR A 230 -12.81 6.73 4.64
N ASN A 231 -12.29 6.20 3.53
CA ASN A 231 -12.59 6.66 2.16
C ASN A 231 -13.47 5.67 1.34
N GLY A 232 -14.06 4.67 2.00
CA GLY A 232 -14.88 3.63 1.35
C GLY A 232 -14.10 2.59 0.53
N PHE A 233 -12.75 2.66 0.47
CA PHE A 233 -11.94 1.66 -0.25
C PHE A 233 -11.75 0.37 0.57
N TYR A 234 -11.55 0.49 1.88
CA TYR A 234 -11.32 -0.67 2.77
C TYR A 234 -12.63 -1.24 3.35
N SER A 235 -13.74 -0.51 3.25
CA SER A 235 -15.06 -0.97 3.69
C SER A 235 -15.88 -1.46 2.50
N MET A 236 -16.53 -2.61 2.66
CA MET A 236 -17.33 -3.29 1.65
C MET A 236 -18.64 -3.80 2.27
N PRO A 237 -19.64 -2.92 2.47
CA PRO A 237 -20.95 -3.32 2.95
C PRO A 237 -21.67 -4.18 1.90
N VAL A 238 -22.20 -5.31 2.35
CA VAL A 238 -22.93 -6.30 1.57
C VAL A 238 -24.35 -6.41 2.12
N THR A 239 -25.35 -6.15 1.26
CA THR A 239 -26.75 -6.02 1.68
C THR A 239 -27.44 -7.32 2.08
N SER A 240 -26.91 -8.48 1.68
CA SER A 240 -27.41 -9.79 2.13
C SER A 240 -26.37 -10.89 1.93
N TRP A 241 -26.52 -12.01 2.64
CA TRP A 241 -25.70 -13.21 2.42
C TRP A 241 -25.71 -13.70 0.96
N PHE A 242 -26.84 -13.54 0.25
CA PHE A 242 -26.93 -13.87 -1.18
C PHE A 242 -26.19 -12.87 -2.08
N ALA A 243 -26.01 -11.62 -1.62
CA ALA A 243 -25.27 -10.59 -2.34
C ALA A 243 -23.74 -10.71 -2.17
N LEU A 244 -23.24 -11.46 -1.16
CA LEU A 244 -21.80 -11.63 -0.88
C LEU A 244 -21.01 -12.07 -2.11
N ARG A 245 -21.58 -12.95 -2.95
CA ARG A 245 -20.97 -13.37 -4.22
C ARG A 245 -20.61 -12.19 -5.14
N LYS A 246 -21.41 -11.11 -5.15
CA LYS A 246 -21.16 -9.92 -5.97
C LYS A 246 -19.96 -9.10 -5.48
N ALA A 247 -19.51 -9.31 -4.24
CA ALA A 247 -18.35 -8.62 -3.68
C ALA A 247 -17.01 -9.21 -4.15
N VAL A 248 -16.97 -10.42 -4.73
CA VAL A 248 -15.72 -11.10 -5.15
C VAL A 248 -14.90 -10.23 -6.10
N GLN A 249 -15.49 -9.79 -7.21
CA GLN A 249 -14.79 -9.02 -8.25
C GLN A 249 -14.33 -7.64 -7.73
N PRO A 250 -15.17 -6.83 -7.04
CA PRO A 250 -14.70 -5.61 -6.37
C PRO A 250 -13.62 -5.84 -5.31
N LEU A 251 -13.68 -6.93 -4.53
CA LEU A 251 -12.68 -7.23 -3.50
C LEU A 251 -11.34 -7.55 -4.15
N VAL A 252 -11.30 -8.49 -5.10
CA VAL A 252 -10.07 -8.85 -5.83
C VAL A 252 -9.44 -7.62 -6.46
N LYS A 253 -10.24 -6.77 -7.13
CA LYS A 253 -9.73 -5.53 -7.72
C LYS A 253 -9.12 -4.59 -6.66
N ARG A 254 -9.70 -4.46 -5.47
CA ARG A 254 -9.17 -3.60 -4.39
C ARG A 254 -7.94 -4.18 -3.70
N VAL A 255 -7.90 -5.50 -3.54
CA VAL A 255 -6.79 -6.21 -2.89
C VAL A 255 -5.55 -6.26 -3.79
N CYS A 256 -5.72 -6.36 -5.12
CA CYS A 256 -4.63 -6.30 -6.09
C CYS A 256 -4.21 -4.86 -6.49
N ASP A 257 -4.90 -3.82 -6.00
CA ASP A 257 -4.57 -2.41 -6.26
C ASP A 257 -3.52 -1.95 -5.21
N THR A 258 -2.28 -2.43 -5.40
CA THR A 258 -1.17 -2.32 -4.42
C THR A 258 -0.84 -0.88 -4.06
N ASP A 259 -0.95 0.04 -5.01
CA ASP A 259 -0.70 1.48 -4.82
C ASP A 259 -1.69 2.12 -3.83
N ARG A 260 -2.82 1.45 -3.57
CA ARG A 260 -3.85 1.88 -2.63
C ARG A 260 -3.88 1.04 -1.35
N LEU A 261 -2.88 0.21 -1.09
CA LEU A 261 -2.72 -0.51 0.18
C LEU A 261 -1.93 0.34 1.18
N LEU A 262 -2.60 1.34 1.77
CA LEU A 262 -1.98 2.43 2.52
C LEU A 262 -1.58 2.09 3.97
N CYS A 263 -2.13 1.04 4.59
CA CYS A 263 -1.60 0.55 5.87
C CYS A 263 -0.31 -0.24 5.70
N SER A 264 0.07 -0.62 4.48
CA SER A 264 1.37 -1.24 4.24
C SER A 264 2.41 -0.34 4.87
N LYS A 265 3.09 -0.81 5.91
CA LYS A 265 4.28 -0.14 6.43
C LYS A 265 5.33 -0.33 5.35
N THR A 266 5.37 0.63 4.44
CA THR A 266 6.43 0.75 3.47
C THR A 266 7.39 1.79 3.97
N CYS A 267 8.57 1.79 3.38
CA CYS A 267 9.53 2.86 3.52
C CYS A 267 9.02 4.25 3.13
N LEU A 268 7.82 4.41 2.53
CA LEU A 268 7.34 5.72 2.06
C LEU A 268 6.36 6.41 3.01
N ASN A 269 5.74 5.69 3.97
CA ASN A 269 4.71 6.24 4.87
C ASN A 269 5.00 6.04 6.38
N ALA A 270 6.09 5.36 6.75
CA ALA A 270 6.32 4.90 8.12
C ALA A 270 7.54 5.56 8.82
N ASN A 271 7.90 6.78 8.43
CA ASN A 271 9.12 7.44 8.92
C ASN A 271 8.88 8.79 9.61
N ASP A 272 9.79 9.14 10.52
CA ASP A 272 10.04 10.50 10.98
C ASP A 272 11.40 10.93 10.39
N ILE A 273 11.39 11.84 9.41
CA ILE A 273 12.58 12.25 8.62
C ILE A 273 13.01 13.66 9.04
N ALA A 274 14.15 13.78 9.72
CA ALA A 274 14.77 15.06 10.05
C ALA A 274 15.81 15.46 9.00
N PHE A 275 15.63 16.62 8.38
CA PHE A 275 16.70 17.26 7.60
C PHE A 275 17.52 18.18 8.51
N VAL A 276 18.84 18.01 8.49
CA VAL A 276 19.80 18.86 9.20
C VAL A 276 20.62 19.58 8.13
N ILE A 277 20.29 20.85 7.92
CA ILE A 277 20.62 21.61 6.71
C ILE A 277 21.67 22.67 7.03
N ASP A 278 22.84 22.55 6.41
CA ASP A 278 23.88 23.57 6.47
C ASP A 278 23.42 24.88 5.81
N GLY A 279 23.45 25.96 6.59
CA GLY A 279 23.15 27.33 6.17
C GLY A 279 24.36 28.26 6.23
N SER A 280 25.57 27.70 6.29
CA SER A 280 26.85 28.40 6.44
C SER A 280 27.22 29.26 5.24
N SER A 281 28.30 30.05 5.40
CA SER A 281 28.74 31.04 4.42
C SER A 281 29.40 30.43 3.17
N SER A 282 29.88 29.19 3.23
CA SER A 282 30.43 28.46 2.08
C SER A 282 29.33 28.08 1.08
N VAL A 283 28.17 27.64 1.59
CA VAL A 283 27.01 27.28 0.75
C VAL A 283 26.58 28.47 -0.10
N GLY A 284 26.30 29.61 0.54
CA GLY A 284 25.81 30.81 -0.14
C GLY A 284 24.36 30.73 -0.61
N THR A 285 23.78 31.89 -0.94
CA THR A 285 22.32 32.05 -1.16
C THR A 285 21.76 31.26 -2.34
N GLY A 286 22.52 31.12 -3.42
CA GLY A 286 22.12 30.38 -4.63
C GLY A 286 22.03 28.88 -4.36
N ASN A 287 23.15 28.28 -3.94
CA ASN A 287 23.24 26.86 -3.66
C ASN A 287 22.29 26.43 -2.52
N PHE A 288 22.05 27.29 -1.53
CA PHE A 288 21.07 27.01 -0.48
C PHE A 288 19.65 26.80 -1.05
N ARG A 289 19.28 27.45 -2.16
CA ARG A 289 18.03 27.16 -2.86
C ARG A 289 18.05 25.80 -3.55
N THR A 290 19.18 25.38 -4.11
CA THR A 290 19.37 24.02 -4.66
C THR A 290 19.25 22.96 -3.55
N VAL A 291 19.83 23.19 -2.37
CA VAL A 291 19.67 22.32 -1.19
C VAL A 291 18.21 22.22 -0.75
N LEU A 292 17.49 23.35 -0.63
CA LEU A 292 16.05 23.31 -0.30
C LEU A 292 15.20 22.61 -1.36
N GLN A 293 15.55 22.74 -2.64
CA GLN A 293 14.87 22.01 -3.72
C GLN A 293 15.17 20.50 -3.65
N PHE A 294 16.39 20.10 -3.29
CA PHE A 294 16.74 18.71 -3.05
C PHE A 294 15.98 18.11 -1.85
N VAL A 295 15.89 18.83 -0.73
CA VAL A 295 15.05 18.46 0.44
C VAL A 295 13.57 18.33 0.04
N ALA A 296 13.07 19.23 -0.79
CA ALA A 296 11.71 19.15 -1.34
C ALA A 296 11.52 17.93 -2.26
N ASN A 297 12.49 17.61 -3.11
CA ASN A 297 12.46 16.43 -3.98
C ASN A 297 12.40 15.13 -3.17
N ILE A 298 13.27 14.95 -2.16
CA ILE A 298 13.20 13.79 -1.26
C ILE A 298 11.83 13.74 -0.57
N THR A 299 11.35 14.86 -0.02
CA THR A 299 10.06 14.94 0.67
C THR A 299 8.87 14.56 -0.22
N GLN A 300 8.96 14.79 -1.54
CA GLN A 300 7.89 14.52 -2.49
C GLN A 300 7.59 13.02 -2.65
N GLU A 301 8.61 12.17 -2.52
CA GLU A 301 8.54 10.70 -2.66
C GLU A 301 7.84 10.01 -1.49
N PHE A 302 7.74 10.67 -0.32
CA PHE A 302 7.06 10.12 0.87
C PHE A 302 5.61 10.60 0.98
N GLU A 303 4.75 9.77 1.57
CA GLU A 303 3.37 10.14 1.90
C GLU A 303 3.30 10.87 3.23
N ILE A 304 2.80 12.11 3.22
CA ILE A 304 2.88 13.05 4.34
C ILE A 304 1.52 13.21 5.05
N SER A 305 1.46 12.81 6.31
CA SER A 305 0.37 13.12 7.25
C SER A 305 0.82 12.88 8.70
N ASP A 306 0.00 13.21 9.71
CA ASP A 306 0.36 12.90 11.10
C ASP A 306 0.42 11.39 11.39
N THR A 307 -0.32 10.57 10.62
CA THR A 307 -0.27 9.11 10.71
C THR A 307 0.75 8.48 9.76
N ASP A 308 1.13 9.17 8.68
CA ASP A 308 2.07 8.72 7.66
C ASP A 308 3.48 9.32 7.90
N THR A 309 4.30 9.56 6.88
CA THR A 309 5.66 10.11 7.07
C THR A 309 5.57 11.56 7.57
N ARG A 310 6.34 11.90 8.60
CA ARG A 310 6.44 13.27 9.13
C ARG A 310 7.85 13.80 8.91
N VAL A 311 7.95 15.07 8.54
CA VAL A 311 9.23 15.73 8.24
C VAL A 311 9.47 16.87 9.21
N GLY A 312 10.71 17.00 9.68
CA GLY A 312 11.20 18.12 10.47
C GLY A 312 12.47 18.69 9.83
N ALA A 313 12.75 19.96 10.08
CA ALA A 313 13.95 20.61 9.56
C ALA A 313 14.65 21.45 10.64
N VAL A 314 15.95 21.22 10.78
CA VAL A 314 16.89 22.05 11.53
C VAL A 314 17.83 22.70 10.52
N GLN A 315 17.97 24.02 10.56
CA GLN A 315 19.05 24.73 9.89
C GLN A 315 20.18 24.98 10.90
N TYR A 316 21.44 24.90 10.46
CA TYR A 316 22.57 25.22 11.33
C TYR A 316 23.62 26.10 10.66
N THR A 317 24.33 26.83 11.51
CA THR A 317 25.57 27.54 11.19
C THR A 317 26.58 27.29 12.33
N TYR A 318 27.07 28.35 13.00
CA TYR A 318 27.62 28.23 14.36
C TYR A 318 26.51 27.87 15.38
N GLU A 319 25.31 28.39 15.16
CA GLU A 319 24.11 28.19 15.98
C GLU A 319 23.09 27.29 15.25
N GLN A 320 22.15 26.70 15.98
CA GLN A 320 21.15 25.77 15.46
C GLN A 320 19.74 26.35 15.60
N ARG A 321 18.93 26.23 14.54
CA ARG A 321 17.55 26.73 14.50
C ARG A 321 16.60 25.64 14.03
N LEU A 322 15.51 25.45 14.79
CA LEU A 322 14.39 24.63 14.34
C LEU A 322 13.53 25.45 13.37
N GLU A 323 13.49 25.05 12.10
CA GLU A 323 12.62 25.68 11.09
C GLU A 323 11.18 25.16 11.24
N PHE A 324 11.02 23.84 11.41
CA PHE A 324 9.74 23.23 11.77
C PHE A 324 9.91 21.83 12.37
N GLY A 325 8.99 21.47 13.28
CA GLY A 325 8.96 20.19 13.96
C GLY A 325 8.18 19.09 13.23
N PHE A 326 8.40 17.83 13.61
CA PHE A 326 7.53 16.71 13.19
C PHE A 326 6.07 17.01 13.53
N GLY A 327 5.17 16.78 12.58
CA GLY A 327 3.74 17.00 12.76
C GLY A 327 3.27 18.47 12.67
N GLN A 328 4.18 19.42 12.41
CA GLN A 328 3.82 20.85 12.23
C GLN A 328 3.11 21.10 10.89
N TYR A 329 3.48 20.35 9.84
CA TYR A 329 2.84 20.39 8.52
C TYR A 329 2.44 18.99 8.11
N ASN A 330 1.14 18.68 8.21
CA ASN A 330 0.58 17.35 7.96
C ASN A 330 -0.03 17.19 6.56
N HIS A 331 0.20 18.16 5.67
CA HIS A 331 -0.22 18.07 4.26
C HIS A 331 1.00 18.31 3.36
N LYS A 332 1.24 17.40 2.41
CA LYS A 332 2.43 17.42 1.52
C LYS A 332 2.65 18.80 0.87
N ALA A 333 1.59 19.44 0.37
CA ALA A 333 1.68 20.76 -0.27
C ALA A 333 2.07 21.89 0.71
N GLU A 334 1.61 21.86 1.96
CA GLU A 334 1.96 22.87 2.97
C GLU A 334 3.42 22.71 3.41
N LEU A 335 3.86 21.47 3.62
CA LEU A 335 5.24 21.12 3.96
C LEU A 335 6.22 21.52 2.85
N LEU A 336 5.95 21.18 1.59
CA LEU A 336 6.79 21.58 0.44
C LEU A 336 6.89 23.11 0.31
N ASN A 337 5.81 23.83 0.63
CA ASN A 337 5.84 25.30 0.69
C ASN A 337 6.59 25.84 1.91
N ALA A 338 6.59 25.14 3.05
CA ALA A 338 7.38 25.50 4.22
C ALA A 338 8.89 25.34 3.95
N ILE A 339 9.32 24.20 3.39
CA ILE A 339 10.70 23.94 2.96
C ILE A 339 11.22 25.06 2.06
N LYS A 340 10.45 25.43 1.02
CA LYS A 340 10.85 26.50 0.08
C LYS A 340 10.95 27.90 0.72
N ARG A 341 10.31 28.13 1.86
CA ARG A 341 10.32 29.41 2.59
C ARG A 341 11.44 29.55 3.62
N VAL A 342 12.19 28.49 3.92
CA VAL A 342 13.35 28.56 4.81
C VAL A 342 14.33 29.65 4.30
N SER A 343 14.76 30.49 5.23
CA SER A 343 15.67 31.62 4.99
C SER A 343 17.12 31.17 5.04
N TYR A 344 17.96 31.61 4.11
CA TYR A 344 19.41 31.48 4.27
C TYR A 344 19.91 32.34 5.45
N TRP A 345 20.85 31.82 6.25
CA TRP A 345 21.28 32.44 7.51
C TRP A 345 22.72 32.99 7.46
N SER A 346 23.67 32.26 6.85
CA SER A 346 25.11 32.53 6.83
C SER A 346 25.80 32.41 8.20
N GLY A 347 26.97 31.78 8.22
CA GLY A 347 27.82 31.62 9.41
C GLY A 347 28.95 30.63 9.15
N GLY A 348 29.44 29.96 10.20
CA GLY A 348 30.29 28.77 10.08
C GLY A 348 29.46 27.47 10.08
N THR A 349 30.10 26.34 10.34
CA THR A 349 29.53 24.99 10.14
C THR A 349 29.77 24.11 11.38
N SER A 350 28.84 24.12 12.35
CA SER A 350 28.90 23.30 13.58
C SER A 350 27.96 22.09 13.47
N THR A 351 28.39 21.08 12.72
CA THR A 351 27.59 19.89 12.37
C THR A 351 27.34 18.97 13.57
N GLY A 352 28.29 18.83 14.49
CA GLY A 352 28.14 18.00 15.68
C GLY A 352 27.05 18.51 16.63
N ALA A 353 27.06 19.82 16.89
CA ALA A 353 26.01 20.52 17.62
C ALA A 353 24.65 20.44 16.90
N ALA A 354 24.63 20.50 15.56
CA ALA A 354 23.41 20.34 14.77
C ALA A 354 22.78 18.94 14.91
N ILE A 355 23.58 17.88 14.90
CA ILE A 355 23.14 16.50 15.15
C ILE A 355 22.54 16.37 16.55
N THR A 356 23.22 16.91 17.57
CA THR A 356 22.72 16.90 18.96
C THR A 356 21.38 17.65 19.08
N PHE A 357 21.28 18.83 18.47
CA PHE A 357 20.06 19.64 18.48
C PHE A 357 18.89 18.94 17.76
N ALA A 358 19.15 18.25 16.64
CA ALA A 358 18.13 17.45 15.96
C ALA A 358 17.64 16.28 16.83
N ALA A 359 18.54 15.57 17.53
CA ALA A 359 18.17 14.55 18.51
C ALA A 359 17.23 15.10 19.60
N GLU A 360 17.60 16.23 20.21
CA GLU A 360 16.82 16.84 21.29
C GLU A 360 15.49 17.45 20.85
N LYS A 361 15.43 18.13 19.70
CA LYS A 361 14.25 18.94 19.33
C LYS A 361 13.27 18.22 18.41
N LEU A 362 13.75 17.25 17.62
CA LEU A 362 12.95 16.44 16.69
C LEU A 362 12.78 15.01 17.21
N PHE A 363 13.85 14.23 17.34
CA PHE A 363 13.72 12.78 17.61
C PHE A 363 13.18 12.42 19.00
N SER A 364 13.33 13.31 19.99
CA SER A 364 12.63 13.22 21.28
C SER A 364 11.09 13.23 21.17
N LYS A 365 10.53 13.71 20.05
CA LYS A 365 9.09 13.78 19.74
C LYS A 365 8.67 12.77 18.66
N SER A 366 9.55 11.84 18.33
CA SER A 366 9.26 10.78 17.36
C SER A 366 8.22 9.81 17.92
N LYS A 367 7.31 9.32 17.06
CA LYS A 367 6.29 8.33 17.47
C LYS A 367 6.95 6.93 17.52
N PRO A 368 6.67 6.08 18.52
CA PRO A 368 7.33 4.76 18.65
C PRO A 368 7.19 3.85 17.42
N ASN A 369 6.11 4.02 16.65
CA ASN A 369 5.81 3.24 15.46
C ASN A 369 6.51 3.74 14.18
N LYS A 370 7.37 4.76 14.24
CA LYS A 370 8.09 5.36 13.10
C LYS A 370 9.56 4.95 13.06
N ARG A 371 10.08 4.65 11.86
CA ARG A 371 11.53 4.62 11.62
C ARG A 371 12.06 6.05 11.70
N LYS A 372 13.12 6.27 12.48
CA LYS A 372 13.74 7.57 12.66
C LYS A 372 14.88 7.70 11.64
N ILE A 373 14.79 8.69 10.76
CA ILE A 373 15.79 8.92 9.71
C ILE A 373 16.30 10.35 9.85
N MET A 374 17.62 10.52 9.95
CA MET A 374 18.27 11.83 9.92
C MET A 374 19.03 11.96 8.61
N ILE A 375 18.87 13.07 7.90
CA ILE A 375 19.61 13.39 6.67
C ILE A 375 20.38 14.68 6.92
N VAL A 376 21.70 14.57 7.10
CA VAL A 376 22.61 15.69 7.29
C VAL A 376 23.14 16.13 5.92
N ILE A 377 23.06 17.43 5.62
CA ILE A 377 23.53 18.01 4.37
C ILE A 377 24.53 19.12 4.70
N THR A 378 25.77 19.02 4.20
CA THR A 378 26.90 19.94 4.46
C THR A 378 27.74 20.16 3.20
N ASP A 379 28.40 21.32 3.08
CA ASP A 379 29.34 21.61 1.98
C ASP A 379 30.81 21.76 2.39
N GLY A 380 31.11 21.54 3.68
CA GLY A 380 32.44 21.74 4.24
C GLY A 380 32.74 20.82 5.43
N ARG A 381 33.92 21.04 6.02
CA ARG A 381 34.38 20.40 7.26
C ARG A 381 33.77 21.09 8.48
N SER A 382 33.39 20.32 9.49
CA SER A 382 32.84 20.85 10.74
C SER A 382 33.88 21.59 11.59
N TYR A 383 33.43 22.59 12.35
CA TYR A 383 34.25 23.25 13.38
C TYR A 383 34.24 22.51 14.73
N ASP A 384 33.38 21.50 14.88
CA ASP A 384 33.20 20.69 16.09
C ASP A 384 33.22 19.17 15.80
N ASP A 385 33.37 18.35 16.84
CA ASP A 385 33.43 16.89 16.67
C ASP A 385 32.06 16.31 16.32
N VAL A 386 31.96 15.67 15.15
CA VAL A 386 30.73 15.02 14.66
C VAL A 386 30.53 13.60 15.20
N ARG A 387 31.60 12.94 15.66
CA ARG A 387 31.64 11.50 15.95
C ARG A 387 30.84 11.14 17.19
N VAL A 388 31.03 11.91 18.27
CA VAL A 388 30.29 11.66 19.54
C VAL A 388 28.78 11.95 19.37
N PRO A 389 28.35 13.07 18.76
CA PRO A 389 26.94 13.30 18.42
C PRO A 389 26.32 12.23 17.50
N ALA A 390 27.02 11.84 16.43
CA ALA A 390 26.54 10.83 15.49
C ALA A 390 26.31 9.48 16.19
N LEU A 391 27.31 8.97 16.91
CA LEU A 391 27.18 7.72 17.65
C LEU A 391 26.07 7.78 18.72
N ALA A 392 25.88 8.95 19.36
CA ALA A 392 24.82 9.14 20.35
C ALA A 392 23.41 9.11 19.74
N VAL A 393 23.19 9.67 18.56
CA VAL A 393 21.88 9.65 17.88
C VAL A 393 21.60 8.29 17.24
N GLN A 394 22.62 7.64 16.67
CA GLN A 394 22.52 6.26 16.13
C GLN A 394 22.08 5.27 17.22
N ARG A 395 22.67 5.36 18.43
CA ARG A 395 22.27 4.56 19.61
C ARG A 395 20.82 4.77 20.08
N GLN A 396 20.13 5.81 19.63
CA GLN A 396 18.69 6.05 19.89
C GLN A 396 17.77 5.43 18.83
N GLY A 397 18.33 4.59 17.94
CA GLY A 397 17.62 3.97 16.83
C GLY A 397 17.34 4.92 15.68
N VAL A 398 18.19 5.94 15.47
CA VAL A 398 18.11 6.87 14.34
C VAL A 398 19.07 6.42 13.26
N ILE A 399 18.56 6.15 12.06
CA ILE A 399 19.38 5.85 10.89
C ILE A 399 19.82 7.20 10.31
N ALA A 400 21.12 7.46 10.36
CA ALA A 400 21.73 8.68 9.91
C ALA A 400 22.31 8.51 8.49
N TYR A 401 21.92 9.42 7.61
CA TYR A 401 22.44 9.63 6.26
C TYR A 401 23.23 10.93 6.25
N SER A 402 24.33 10.95 5.49
CA SER A 402 25.20 12.13 5.34
C SER A 402 25.40 12.46 3.86
N ILE A 403 25.27 13.74 3.52
CA ILE A 403 25.30 14.23 2.15
C ILE A 403 26.26 15.40 2.11
N GLY A 404 27.49 15.11 1.67
CA GLY A 404 28.53 16.10 1.46
C GLY A 404 28.53 16.61 0.03
N ILE A 405 28.72 17.92 -0.10
CA ILE A 405 28.72 18.61 -1.39
C ILE A 405 30.06 19.34 -1.57
N ALA A 406 30.62 19.34 -2.78
CA ALA A 406 31.81 20.08 -3.19
C ALA A 406 33.06 19.88 -2.30
N TRP A 407 33.19 20.63 -1.21
CA TRP A 407 34.38 20.61 -0.33
C TRP A 407 34.15 19.90 1.01
N ALA A 408 33.02 19.18 1.14
CA ALA A 408 32.67 18.41 2.32
C ALA A 408 33.74 17.36 2.67
N ALA A 409 34.02 17.21 3.96
CA ALA A 409 35.00 16.25 4.48
C ALA A 409 34.43 14.82 4.44
N GLN A 410 34.83 14.00 3.46
CA GLN A 410 34.29 12.65 3.29
C GLN A 410 34.46 11.76 4.53
N ASP A 411 35.56 11.92 5.27
CA ASP A 411 35.80 11.23 6.54
C ASP A 411 34.73 11.58 7.60
N GLU A 412 34.27 12.83 7.66
CA GLU A 412 33.18 13.23 8.55
C GLU A 412 31.83 12.67 8.09
N LEU A 413 31.59 12.54 6.78
CA LEU A 413 30.37 11.93 6.25
C LEU A 413 30.25 10.46 6.68
N GLU A 414 31.33 9.70 6.57
CA GLU A 414 31.39 8.29 6.98
C GLU A 414 31.16 8.13 8.50
N TYR A 415 31.70 9.03 9.34
CA TYR A 415 31.41 9.03 10.79
C TYR A 415 29.97 9.43 11.16
N ILE A 416 29.30 10.26 10.35
CA ILE A 416 27.90 10.65 10.59
C ILE A 416 26.95 9.54 10.15
N ALA A 417 27.27 8.87 9.05
CA ALA A 417 26.49 7.78 8.48
C ALA A 417 26.36 6.60 9.44
N THR A 418 25.20 5.92 9.40
CA THR A 418 25.00 4.64 10.11
C THR A 418 25.60 3.50 9.30
N ASP A 419 26.11 2.47 9.96
CA ASP A 419 26.61 1.27 9.26
C ASP A 419 25.51 0.58 8.44
N PRO A 420 25.78 0.14 7.19
CA PRO A 420 27.03 0.31 6.45
C PRO A 420 27.20 1.76 5.93
N ASP A 421 28.24 2.42 6.41
CA ASP A 421 28.62 3.82 6.12
C ASP A 421 28.57 4.20 4.64
N LYS A 422 29.02 3.30 3.75
CA LYS A 422 29.08 3.50 2.29
C LYS A 422 27.73 3.51 1.56
N GLU A 423 26.67 3.05 2.21
CA GLU A 423 25.30 3.14 1.66
C GLU A 423 24.48 4.27 2.28
N HIS A 424 24.99 4.90 3.35
CA HIS A 424 24.34 6.01 4.03
C HIS A 424 25.10 7.33 3.89
N SER A 425 26.37 7.32 3.48
CA SER A 425 27.16 8.49 3.09
C SER A 425 27.15 8.70 1.57
N PHE A 426 27.00 9.97 1.17
CA PHE A 426 26.91 10.40 -0.22
C PHE A 426 27.79 11.63 -0.41
N PHE A 427 28.66 11.59 -1.42
CA PHE A 427 29.47 12.73 -1.84
C PHE A 427 29.04 13.19 -3.24
N VAL A 428 28.91 14.50 -3.43
CA VAL A 428 28.40 15.12 -4.65
C VAL A 428 29.30 16.29 -5.05
N ASP A 429 29.91 16.24 -6.24
CA ASP A 429 30.90 17.25 -6.65
C ASP A 429 30.32 18.68 -6.75
N GLU A 430 29.04 18.81 -7.12
CA GLU A 430 28.38 20.10 -7.35
C GLU A 430 26.92 20.07 -6.84
N PHE A 431 26.43 21.19 -6.30
CA PHE A 431 25.06 21.32 -5.79
C PHE A 431 24.00 20.93 -6.83
N ASP A 432 24.17 21.32 -8.09
CA ASP A 432 23.21 21.03 -9.16
C ASP A 432 23.12 19.53 -9.49
N ASN A 433 24.06 18.70 -9.02
CA ASN A 433 24.01 17.24 -9.19
C ASN A 433 23.25 16.51 -8.06
N LEU A 434 22.86 17.20 -6.98
CA LEU A 434 22.14 16.61 -5.83
C LEU A 434 20.91 15.76 -6.23
N TYR A 435 20.13 16.22 -7.21
CA TYR A 435 18.89 15.53 -7.62
C TYR A 435 19.14 14.09 -8.10
N LYS A 436 20.33 13.79 -8.63
CA LYS A 436 20.71 12.46 -9.16
C LYS A 436 20.74 11.40 -8.07
N PHE A 437 20.94 11.80 -6.81
CA PHE A 437 21.01 10.90 -5.67
C PHE A 437 19.67 10.62 -5.00
N VAL A 438 18.60 11.38 -5.31
CA VAL A 438 17.26 11.16 -4.72
C VAL A 438 16.80 9.70 -4.92
N PRO A 439 16.85 9.09 -6.12
CA PRO A 439 16.42 7.70 -6.28
C PRO A 439 17.25 6.70 -5.47
N LYS A 440 18.58 6.91 -5.34
CA LYS A 440 19.45 6.02 -4.55
C LYS A 440 19.16 6.16 -3.04
N ILE A 441 18.97 7.39 -2.54
CA ILE A 441 18.65 7.63 -1.13
C ILE A 441 17.31 6.99 -0.76
N ILE A 442 16.27 7.19 -1.58
CA ILE A 442 14.96 6.52 -1.37
C ILE A 442 15.11 5.00 -1.41
N HIS A 443 15.88 4.46 -2.37
CA HIS A 443 16.12 3.02 -2.47
C HIS A 443 16.81 2.46 -1.22
N ASN A 444 17.85 3.12 -0.71
CA ASN A 444 18.58 2.67 0.47
C ASN A 444 17.72 2.78 1.75
N ILE A 445 16.93 3.86 1.89
CA ILE A 445 15.90 3.98 2.95
C ILE A 445 14.91 2.81 2.86
N CYS A 446 14.53 2.40 1.64
CA CYS A 446 13.62 1.28 1.42
C CYS A 446 14.21 -0.10 1.69
N GLN A 447 15.50 -0.32 1.38
CA GLN A 447 16.18 -1.55 1.76
C GLN A 447 16.29 -1.66 3.28
N GLU A 448 16.72 -0.60 3.96
CA GLU A 448 16.95 -0.60 5.40
C GLU A 448 15.65 -0.68 6.22
N PHE A 449 14.56 -0.13 5.69
CA PHE A 449 13.23 -0.32 6.27
C PHE A 449 12.82 -1.80 6.34
N ASN A 450 13.24 -2.59 5.34
CA ASN A 450 12.88 -4.00 5.17
C ASN A 450 13.89 -4.96 5.82
N SER A 451 15.14 -4.54 6.04
CA SER A 451 16.21 -5.37 6.64
C SER A 451 16.04 -5.54 8.16
N GLN A 452 15.55 -4.50 8.85
CA GLN A 452 15.43 -4.50 10.31
C GLN A 452 14.10 -5.10 10.80
N PRO A 453 14.12 -5.93 11.87
CA PRO A 453 12.91 -6.41 12.53
C PRO A 453 11.94 -5.28 12.90
N ARG A 454 10.64 -5.56 12.78
CA ARG A 454 9.55 -4.69 13.25
C ARG A 454 9.31 -5.00 14.74
N ASN A 455 10.03 -4.30 15.61
CA ASN A 455 9.84 -4.35 17.07
C ASN A 455 8.44 -3.86 17.46
#